data_AF-A0AA43DLY2-F1
#
_entry.id   AF-A0AA43DLY2-F1
#
_cell.length_a   1.000
_cell.length_b   1.000
_cell.length_c   1.000
_cell.angle_alpha   90.00
_cell.angle_beta   90.00
_cell.angle_gamma   90.00
#
_symmetry.space_group_name_H-M   'P 1'
#
loop_
_entity.id
_entity.type
_entity.pdbx_description
1 polymer ?
#
loop_
_entity_poly.entity_id
_entity_poly.type
_entity_poly.pdbx_seq_one_letter_code
_entity_poly.pdbx_strand_id
1 'polypeptide(L)' 'MPERLTVGVAARLSRYLQVLTQARKMGKERISSQEISEYTNINATQIRRDLSAFGRFGKRGVGYRTEGLL' A
#
# COMPACT_ATOMS: atom_id res chain seq x y z
N MET A 1 12.52 6.24 16.30
CA MET A 1 11.79 5.18 17.04
C MET A 1 11.05 4.36 16.01
N PRO A 2 11.32 3.04 15.82
CA PRO A 2 10.50 2.25 14.93
C PRO A 2 9.11 2.20 15.58
N GLU A 3 8.15 2.81 14.89
CA GLU A 3 6.77 2.91 15.31
C GLU A 3 6.28 1.50 15.65
N ARG A 4 5.92 1.26 16.93
CA ARG A 4 5.37 -0.02 17.38
C ARG A 4 4.29 -0.40 16.38
N LEU A 5 4.50 -1.50 15.66
CA LEU A 5 3.53 -2.05 14.72
C LEU A 5 2.26 -2.37 15.49
N THR A 6 1.33 -1.42 15.52
CA THR A 6 0.07 -1.61 16.20
C THR A 6 -0.72 -2.66 15.43
N VAL A 7 -1.56 -3.43 16.12
CA VAL A 7 -2.44 -4.45 15.51
C VAL A 7 -3.24 -3.85 14.34
N GLY A 8 -3.59 -2.56 14.41
CA GLY A 8 -4.26 -1.83 13.35
C GLY A 8 -3.43 -1.66 12.06
N VAL A 9 -2.10 -1.49 12.14
CA VAL A 9 -1.23 -1.40 10.96
C VAL A 9 -1.15 -2.75 10.26
N ALA A 10 -0.96 -3.84 11.02
CA ALA A 10 -0.90 -5.19 10.45
C ALA A 10 -2.19 -5.55 9.68
N ALA A 11 -3.36 -5.24 10.24
CA ALA A 11 -4.63 -5.45 9.56
C ALA A 11 -4.77 -4.64 8.26
N ARG A 12 -4.28 -3.39 8.24
CA ARG A 12 -4.28 -2.55 7.02
C ARG A 12 -3.30 -3.06 5.97
N LEU A 13 -2.11 -3.51 6.37
CA LEU A 13 -1.14 -4.11 5.46
C LEU A 13 -1.72 -5.32 4.72
N SER A 14 -2.43 -6.20 5.43
CA SER A 14 -3.09 -7.35 4.80
C SER A 14 -4.08 -6.92 3.70
N ARG A 15 -4.84 -5.83 3.92
CA ARG A 15 -5.73 -5.26 2.90
C ARG A 15 -4.97 -4.67 1.73
N TYR A 16 -3.88 -3.95 1.98
CA TYR A 16 -3.04 -3.41 0.90
C TYR A 16 -2.46 -4.53 0.03
N LEU A 17 -1.98 -5.61 0.66
CA LEU A 17 -1.43 -6.78 -0.04
C LEU A 17 -2.49 -7.47 -0.92
N GLN A 18 -3.73 -7.57 -0.45
CA GLN A 18 -4.84 -8.08 -1.26
C GLN A 18 -5.05 -7.22 -2.51
N VAL A 19 -5.11 -5.90 -2.36
CA VAL A 19 -5.30 -4.98 -3.49
C VAL A 19 -4.13 -5.05 -4.48
N LEU A 20 -2.89 -5.10 -3.98
CA LEU A 20 -1.69 -5.25 -4.81
C LEU A 20 -1.70 -6.56 -5.59
N THR A 21 -2.11 -7.65 -4.94
CA THR A 21 -2.24 -8.97 -5.58
C THR A 21 -3.30 -8.95 -6.68
N GLN A 22 -4.44 -8.30 -6.46
CA GLN A 22 -5.49 -8.16 -7.48
C GLN A 22 -5.02 -7.28 -8.64
N ALA A 23 -4.39 -6.14 -8.35
CA ALA A 23 -3.81 -5.26 -9.36
C ALA A 23 -2.81 -6.02 -10.24
N ARG A 24 -1.95 -6.86 -9.64
CA ARG A 24 -1.03 -7.72 -10.39
C ARG A 24 -1.77 -8.73 -11.27
N LYS A 25 -2.82 -9.39 -10.77
CA LYS A 25 -3.64 -10.33 -11.56
C LYS A 25 -4.32 -9.65 -12.75
N MET A 26 -4.63 -8.35 -12.63
CA MET A 26 -5.17 -7.53 -13.70
C MET A 26 -4.11 -7.00 -14.67
N GLY A 27 -2.83 -7.38 -14.51
CA GLY A 27 -1.73 -6.90 -15.34
C GLY A 27 -1.30 -5.47 -15.04
N LYS A 28 -1.74 -4.86 -13.94
CA LYS A 28 -1.25 -3.54 -13.51
C LYS A 28 0.14 -3.69 -12.91
N GLU A 29 1.13 -3.02 -13.48
CA GLU A 29 2.49 -2.94 -12.91
C GLU A 29 2.57 -1.98 -11.71
N ARG A 30 1.68 -0.99 -11.67
CA ARG A 30 1.66 0.09 -10.68
C ARG A 30 0.25 0.39 -10.21
N ILE A 31 0.15 0.78 -8.95
CA ILE A 31 -1.09 1.26 -8.34
C ILE A 31 -0.82 2.46 -7.44
N SER A 32 -1.66 3.48 -7.50
CA SER A 32 -1.54 4.68 -6.69
C SER A 32 -2.13 4.50 -5.29
N SER A 33 -1.74 5.37 -4.33
CA SER A 33 -2.39 5.41 -3.01
C SER A 33 -3.89 5.76 -3.11
N GLN A 34 -4.30 6.44 -4.18
CA GLN A 34 -5.69 6.83 -4.40
C GLN A 34 -6.53 5.62 -4.82
N GLU A 35 -6.04 4.84 -5.79
CA GLU A 35 -6.69 3.59 -6.19
C GLU A 35 -6.77 2.61 -5.00
N ILE A 36 -5.71 2.45 -4.19
CA ILE A 36 -5.77 1.61 -2.99
C ILE A 36 -6.83 2.14 -2.00
N SER A 37 -6.97 3.46 -1.88
CA SER A 37 -8.00 4.08 -1.02
C SER A 37 -9.40 3.71 -1.46
N GLU A 38 -9.66 3.66 -2.77
CA GLU A 38 -10.97 3.30 -3.33
C GLU A 38 -11.34 1.84 -3.03
N TYR A 39 -10.37 0.92 -3.05
CA TYR A 39 -10.61 -0.50 -2.75
C TYR A 39 -10.65 -0.83 -1.26
N THR A 40 -9.93 -0.08 -0.41
CA THR A 40 -9.79 -0.40 1.02
C THR A 40 -10.59 0.50 1.95
N ASN A 41 -11.14 1.60 1.42
CA ASN A 41 -11.77 2.69 2.16
C ASN A 41 -10.84 3.33 3.22
N ILE A 42 -9.52 3.22 3.03
CA ILE A 42 -8.50 3.82 3.90
C ILE A 42 -7.94 5.06 3.21
N ASN A 43 -7.86 6.17 3.93
CA ASN A 43 -7.34 7.43 3.39
C ASN A 43 -5.96 7.27 2.74
N ALA A 44 -5.80 7.77 1.51
CA ALA A 44 -4.55 7.75 0.76
C ALA A 44 -3.33 8.30 1.53
N THR A 45 -3.53 9.28 2.42
CA THR A 45 -2.49 9.80 3.32
C THR A 45 -2.04 8.76 4.35
N GLN A 46 -2.98 8.01 4.92
CA GLN A 46 -2.65 6.94 5.86
C GLN A 46 -1.93 5.80 5.14
N ILE A 47 -2.36 5.44 3.93
CA ILE A 47 -1.68 4.44 3.07
C ILE A 47 -0.24 4.87 2.81
N ARG A 48 -0.01 6.14 2.45
CA ARG A 48 1.35 6.67 2.24
C ARG A 48 2.21 6.57 3.49
N ARG A 49 1.67 6.91 4.67
CA ARG A 49 2.39 6.83 5.95
C ARG A 49 2.73 5.39 6.31
N ASP A 50 1.74 4.50 6.27
CA ASP A 50 1.91 3.08 6.56
C ASP A 50 3.00 2.49 5.65
N LEU A 51 2.87 2.62 4.32
CA LEU A 51 3.84 2.05 3.39
C LEU A 51 5.23 2.69 3.53
N SER A 52 5.33 3.99 3.82
CA SER A 52 6.62 4.64 4.05
C SER A 52 7.34 4.16 5.32
N ALA A 53 6.59 3.67 6.32
CA ALA A 53 7.16 3.14 7.56
C ALA A 53 7.90 1.80 7.34
N PHE A 54 7.52 1.03 6.32
CA PHE A 54 8.17 -0.27 6.01
C PHE A 54 9.29 -0.17 4.96
N GLY A 55 9.41 0.97 4.27
CA GLY A 55 10.40 1.15 3.21
C GLY A 55 10.00 2.20 2.16
N ARG A 56 10.89 2.48 1.21
CA ARG A 56 10.61 3.40 0.10
C ARG A 56 9.95 2.66 -1.06
N PHE A 57 8.69 2.27 -0.89
CA PHE A 57 7.94 1.48 -1.88
C PHE A 57 7.33 2.29 -3.04
N GLY A 58 7.55 3.61 -3.09
CA GLY A 58 7.00 4.45 -4.16
C GLY A 58 7.72 5.78 -4.28
N LYS A 59 7.65 6.36 -5.48
CA LYS A 59 8.03 7.75 -5.75
C LYS A 59 6.74 8.57 -5.82
N ARG A 60 6.73 9.75 -5.19
CA ARG A 60 5.58 10.66 -5.25
C ARG A 60 5.21 10.92 -6.72
N GLY A 61 3.95 10.66 -7.08
CA GLY A 61 3.44 10.78 -8.46
C GLY A 61 3.62 9.56 -9.36
N VAL A 62 4.28 8.48 -8.90
CA VAL A 62 4.58 7.28 -9.71
C VAL A 62 3.81 6.03 -9.24
N GLY A 63 3.30 6.04 -8.01
CA GLY A 63 2.60 4.89 -7.41
C GLY A 63 3.54 3.81 -6.87
N TYR A 64 2.94 2.73 -6.40
CA TYR A 64 3.59 1.57 -5.81
C TYR A 64 3.68 0.46 -6.85
N ARG A 65 4.82 -0.22 -6.93
CA ARG A 65 4.97 -1.40 -7.78
C ARG A 65 4.16 -2.55 -7.20
N THR A 66 3.35 -3.19 -8.03
CA THR A 66 2.54 -4.35 -7.61
C THR A 66 3.41 -5.58 -7.31
N GLU A 67 4.63 -5.63 -7.86
CA GLU A 67 5.62 -6.69 -7.61
C GLU A 67 6.54 -6.41 -6.42
N GLY A 68 6.76 -5.14 -6.06
CA GLY A 68 7.81 -4.74 -5.12
C GLY A 68 7.41 -4.76 -3.63
N LEU A 69 6.22 -5.28 -3.32
CA LEU A 69 5.63 -5.29 -1.97
C LEU A 69 5.38 -6.70 -1.43
N LEU A 70 5.90 -7.72 -2.12
CA LEU A 70 5.93 -9.12 -1.66
C LEU A 70 7.32 -9.48 -1.13
#